data_AF-K1ZN59-F1
#
_entry.id   AF-K1ZN59-F1
#
_cell.length_a   1.000
_cell.length_b   1.000
_cell.length_c   1.000
_cell.angle_alpha   90.00
_cell.angle_beta   90.00
_cell.angle_gamma   90.00
#
_symmetry.space_group_name_H-M   'P 1'
#
loop_
_entity.id
_entity.type
_entity.pdbx_description
1 polymer ?
#
loop_
_entity_poly.entity_id
_entity_poly.type
_entity_poly.pdbx_seq_one_letter_code
_entity_poly.pdbx_strand_id
1 'polypeptide(L)'
;ISSIAEPAILMVFFAVAMTAASTNLSNIIAHLTLYDLHLSPSLILAASGFALVALAETGRIPIDNPSTHLELTMIHEAMVLEYSGRYLALLEWSSQIKLMLYATLFINIFFPWGITSHFAWFNMGWSILAFAFKMIILVIILGFTEINLAKLRLFRVPYLLNLAFVFGLLAVLIHIIIEVG
;
A
#
# COMPACT_ATOMS: atom_id res chain seq x y z
N ILE A 1 -7.97 14.42 4.67
CA ILE A 1 -7.73 12.99 4.30
C ILE A 1 -6.35 12.60 4.79
N SER A 2 -5.29 13.25 4.29
CA SER A 2 -3.89 13.00 4.71
C SER A 2 -3.68 13.02 6.24
N SER A 3 -4.28 13.96 6.99
CA SER A 3 -4.14 14.04 8.46
C SER A 3 -4.68 12.82 9.24
N ILE A 4 -5.58 12.02 8.66
CA ILE A 4 -6.12 10.79 9.29
C ILE A 4 -5.43 9.55 8.72
N ALA A 5 -4.93 9.61 7.49
CA ALA A 5 -4.20 8.51 6.86
C ALA A 5 -2.81 8.29 7.48
N GLU A 6 -2.13 9.38 7.87
CA GLU A 6 -0.81 9.33 8.49
C GLU A 6 -0.73 8.51 9.78
N PRO A 7 -1.60 8.69 10.79
CA PRO A 7 -1.56 7.83 11.98
C PRO A 7 -1.84 6.35 11.65
N ALA A 8 -2.71 6.07 10.67
CA ALA A 8 -2.98 4.70 10.25
C ALA A 8 -1.75 4.04 9.62
N ILE A 9 -1.03 4.74 8.73
CA ILE A 9 0.17 4.20 8.09
C ILE A 9 1.29 3.96 9.10
N LEU A 10 1.44 4.86 10.08
CA LEU A 10 2.42 4.72 11.15
C LEU A 10 2.15 3.47 12.00
N MET A 11 0.89 3.20 12.36
CA MET A 11 0.53 2.00 13.12
C MET A 11 0.85 0.71 12.34
N VAL A 12 0.58 0.70 11.04
CA VAL A 12 0.90 -0.44 10.17
C VAL A 12 2.41 -0.66 10.07
N PHE A 13 3.18 0.39 9.80
CA PHE A 13 4.64 0.27 9.75
C PHE A 13 5.24 -0.10 11.10
N PHE A 14 4.66 0.38 12.20
CA PHE A 14 5.09 0.03 13.53
C PHE A 14 4.88 -1.47 13.81
N ALA A 15 3.71 -2.03 13.47
CA ALA A 15 3.46 -3.47 13.58
C ALA A 15 4.49 -4.29 12.81
N VAL A 16 4.80 -3.88 11.57
CA VAL A 16 5.81 -4.55 10.73
C VAL A 16 7.22 -4.39 11.32
N ALA A 17 7.59 -3.21 11.80
CA ALA A 17 8.91 -2.96 12.39
C ALA A 17 9.15 -3.78 13.66
N MET A 18 8.10 -4.02 14.46
CA MET A 18 8.19 -4.85 15.68
C MET A 18 8.58 -6.29 15.36
N THR A 19 8.04 -6.87 14.27
CA THR A 19 8.34 -8.26 13.88
C THR A 19 9.83 -8.53 13.64
N ALA A 20 10.59 -7.52 13.20
CA ALA A 20 12.01 -7.62 12.91
C ALA A 20 12.88 -6.83 13.91
N ALA A 21 12.28 -6.26 14.97
CA ALA A 21 12.91 -5.37 15.94
C ALA A 21 13.81 -4.28 15.29
N SER A 22 13.41 -3.77 14.12
CA SER A 22 14.22 -2.89 13.29
C SER A 22 13.34 -1.96 12.47
N THR A 23 13.81 -0.72 12.27
CA THR A 23 13.18 0.26 11.36
C THR A 23 13.79 0.24 9.96
N ASN A 24 14.87 -0.50 9.76
CA ASN A 24 15.48 -0.68 8.44
C ASN A 24 14.65 -1.66 7.60
N LEU A 25 14.12 -1.17 6.48
CA LEU A 25 13.29 -1.94 5.55
C LEU A 25 13.99 -3.20 5.02
N SER A 26 15.29 -3.12 4.71
CA SER A 26 16.05 -4.28 4.24
C SER A 26 16.14 -5.38 5.29
N ASN A 27 16.30 -5.01 6.57
CA ASN A 27 16.33 -5.97 7.67
C ASN A 27 14.94 -6.56 7.92
N ILE A 28 13.89 -5.74 7.84
CA ILE A 28 12.50 -6.21 7.96
C ILE A 28 12.22 -7.27 6.89
N ILE A 29 12.52 -6.96 5.63
CA ILE A 29 12.31 -7.88 4.51
C ILE A 29 13.13 -9.16 4.70
N ALA A 30 14.42 -9.04 5.04
CA ALA A 30 15.27 -10.21 5.28
C ALA A 30 14.72 -11.09 6.42
N HIS A 31 14.24 -10.49 7.50
CA HIS A 31 13.63 -11.21 8.61
C HIS A 31 12.36 -11.95 8.15
N LEU A 32 11.48 -11.27 7.40
CA LEU A 32 10.24 -11.84 6.85
C LEU A 32 10.48 -12.91 5.75
N THR A 33 11.64 -12.91 5.09
CA THR A 33 12.00 -14.00 4.15
C THR A 33 12.52 -15.26 4.82
N LEU A 34 13.11 -15.12 6.02
CA LEU A 34 13.73 -16.23 6.76
C LEU A 34 12.76 -16.89 7.74
N TYR A 35 11.83 -16.11 8.30
CA TYR A 35 10.68 -16.65 9.00
C TYR A 35 9.80 -17.35 7.97
N ASP A 36 9.62 -18.67 8.10
CA ASP A 36 8.63 -19.40 7.30
C ASP A 36 7.32 -18.62 7.28
N LEU A 37 6.63 -18.64 6.13
CA LEU A 37 5.33 -17.99 5.86
C LEU A 37 4.19 -18.51 6.74
N HIS A 38 4.38 -18.57 8.05
CA HIS A 38 3.31 -18.53 9.01
C HIS A 38 2.65 -17.18 8.78
N LEU A 39 1.46 -17.22 8.19
CA LEU A 39 0.57 -16.08 8.05
C LEU A 39 0.27 -15.53 9.45
N SER A 40 1.18 -14.70 9.96
CA SER A 40 1.03 -14.04 11.24
C SER A 40 -0.25 -13.24 11.20
N PRO A 41 -1.19 -13.46 12.13
CA PRO A 41 -2.43 -12.70 12.16
C PRO A 41 -2.17 -11.19 12.23
N SER A 42 -1.07 -10.77 12.87
CA SER A 42 -0.60 -9.37 12.87
C SER A 42 -0.31 -8.84 11.46
N LEU A 43 0.43 -9.60 10.63
CA LEU A 43 0.79 -9.23 9.26
C LEU A 43 -0.43 -9.14 8.34
N ILE A 44 -1.42 -10.02 8.49
CA ILE A 44 -2.67 -9.96 7.71
C ILE A 44 -3.42 -8.66 8.01
N LEU A 45 -3.55 -8.30 9.29
CA LEU A 45 -4.20 -7.06 9.68
C LEU A 45 -3.42 -5.84 9.21
N ALA A 46 -2.10 -5.85 9.38
CA ALA A 46 -1.22 -4.80 8.87
C ALA A 46 -1.36 -4.63 7.34
N ALA A 47 -1.41 -5.74 6.58
CA ALA A 47 -1.62 -5.71 5.14
C ALA A 47 -2.97 -5.09 4.78
N SER A 48 -4.04 -5.48 5.47
CA SER A 48 -5.38 -4.93 5.24
C SER A 48 -5.45 -3.42 5.54
N GLY A 49 -4.84 -2.98 6.65
CA GLY A 49 -4.73 -1.56 7.00
C GLY A 49 -3.92 -0.79 5.97
N PHE A 50 -2.77 -1.34 5.53
CA PHE A 50 -1.95 -0.72 4.49
C PHE A 50 -2.71 -0.57 3.18
N ALA A 51 -3.43 -1.61 2.74
CA ALA A 51 -4.16 -1.60 1.49
C ALA A 51 -5.23 -0.49 1.48
N LEU A 52 -5.95 -0.31 2.59
CA LEU A 52 -6.94 0.76 2.73
C LEU A 52 -6.32 2.16 2.68
N VAL A 53 -5.19 2.37 3.36
CA VAL A 53 -4.45 3.64 3.30
C VAL A 53 -3.90 3.88 1.90
N ALA A 54 -3.31 2.86 1.27
CA ALA A 54 -2.74 2.94 -0.07
C ALA A 54 -3.81 3.32 -1.10
N LEU A 55 -5.00 2.72 -1.05
CA LEU A 55 -6.12 3.11 -1.92
C LEU A 55 -6.55 4.57 -1.67
N ALA A 56 -6.60 5.01 -0.42
CA ALA A 56 -6.99 6.36 -0.06
C ALA A 56 -5.97 7.43 -0.52
N GLU A 57 -4.68 7.15 -0.38
CA GLU A 57 -3.59 8.07 -0.73
C GLU A 57 -3.30 8.10 -2.24
N THR A 58 -3.60 7.02 -2.95
CA THR A 58 -3.47 6.95 -4.42
C THR A 58 -4.72 7.43 -5.16
N GLY A 59 -5.79 7.79 -4.45
CA GLY A 59 -7.01 8.32 -5.04
C GLY A 59 -7.73 7.32 -5.95
N ARG A 60 -7.69 6.03 -5.56
CA ARG A 60 -8.27 4.93 -6.35
C ARG A 60 -9.65 4.55 -5.83
N ILE A 61 -10.44 3.90 -6.69
CA ILE A 61 -11.78 3.43 -6.31
C ILE A 61 -11.61 2.38 -5.21
N PRO A 62 -12.38 2.44 -4.11
CA PRO A 62 -13.62 3.19 -3.94
C PRO A 62 -13.51 4.59 -3.30
N ILE A 63 -12.31 5.10 -3.01
CA ILE A 63 -12.15 6.40 -2.34
C ILE A 63 -12.36 7.57 -3.30
N ASP A 64 -11.65 7.55 -4.42
CA ASP A 64 -11.78 8.56 -5.47
C ASP A 64 -11.75 7.90 -6.85
N ASN A 65 -12.20 8.63 -7.88
CA ASN A 65 -12.22 8.13 -9.24
C ASN A 65 -11.35 9.01 -10.15
N PRO A 66 -10.19 8.51 -10.63
CA PRO A 66 -9.28 9.28 -11.47
C PRO A 66 -9.81 9.53 -12.90
N SER A 67 -10.94 8.93 -13.28
CA SER A 67 -11.48 9.01 -14.65
C SER A 67 -12.67 9.96 -14.81
N THR A 68 -13.30 10.40 -13.73
CA THR A 68 -14.48 11.28 -13.81
C THR A 68 -14.03 12.72 -13.76
N HIS A 69 -13.93 13.46 -14.88
CA HIS A 69 -13.56 14.89 -14.89
C HIS A 69 -14.68 15.87 -14.47
N LEU A 70 -15.90 15.40 -14.20
CA LEU A 70 -17.11 16.24 -14.17
C LEU A 70 -18.07 15.95 -13.00
N GLU A 71 -17.56 15.81 -11.79
CA GLU A 71 -18.42 15.85 -10.60
C GLU A 71 -17.93 16.91 -9.61
N LEU A 72 -18.84 17.75 -9.13
CA LEU A 72 -18.63 18.88 -8.21
C LEU A 72 -18.03 18.50 -6.82
N THR A 73 -17.51 17.27 -6.65
CA THR A 73 -16.91 16.71 -5.43
C THR A 73 -15.39 16.48 -5.53
N MET A 74 -14.78 16.93 -6.62
CA MET A 74 -13.44 16.53 -7.01
C MET A 74 -12.34 17.38 -6.40
N ILE A 75 -11.80 16.89 -5.29
CA ILE A 75 -10.71 17.54 -4.57
C ILE A 75 -9.43 17.51 -5.43
N HIS A 76 -9.11 16.40 -6.10
CA HIS A 76 -7.87 16.25 -6.87
C HIS A 76 -7.91 16.87 -8.26
N GLU A 77 -8.99 16.65 -9.03
CA GLU A 77 -9.08 17.14 -10.40
C GLU A 77 -9.13 18.67 -10.47
N ALA A 78 -9.83 19.32 -9.54
CA ALA A 78 -9.93 20.78 -9.48
C ALA A 78 -8.55 21.43 -9.33
N MET A 79 -7.59 20.76 -8.68
CA MET A 79 -6.21 21.23 -8.55
C MET A 79 -5.39 21.11 -9.83
N VAL A 80 -5.83 20.28 -10.78
CA VAL A 80 -5.09 19.99 -12.02
C VAL A 80 -5.66 20.75 -13.23
N LEU A 81 -6.93 21.20 -13.18
CA LEU A 81 -7.61 21.90 -14.28
C LEU A 81 -6.91 23.17 -14.79
N GLU A 82 -6.10 23.82 -13.95
CA GLU A 82 -5.36 25.03 -14.32
C GLU A 82 -4.06 24.73 -15.11
N TYR A 83 -3.64 23.46 -15.16
CA TYR A 83 -2.38 23.04 -15.79
C TYR A 83 -2.61 22.35 -17.13
N SER A 84 -1.70 22.61 -18.08
CA SER A 84 -1.72 21.99 -19.41
C SER A 84 -0.33 21.57 -19.89
N GLY A 85 -0.30 20.65 -20.85
CA GLY A 85 0.93 20.19 -21.52
C GLY A 85 1.96 19.61 -20.56
N ARG A 86 3.15 20.24 -20.49
CA ARG A 86 4.29 19.75 -19.69
C ARG A 86 3.99 19.67 -18.20
N TYR A 87 3.28 20.65 -17.64
CA TYR A 87 3.00 20.67 -16.20
C TYR A 87 1.99 19.60 -15.82
N LEU A 88 0.97 19.40 -16.66
CA LEU A 88 0.03 18.29 -16.51
C LEU A 88 0.75 16.93 -16.53
N ALA A 89 1.68 16.73 -17.47
CA ALA A 89 2.46 15.50 -17.55
C ALA A 89 3.30 15.21 -16.29
N LEU A 90 3.84 16.26 -15.65
CA LEU A 90 4.58 16.10 -14.39
C LEU A 90 3.67 15.70 -13.22
N LEU A 91 2.46 16.26 -13.15
CA LEU A 91 1.48 15.92 -12.12
C LEU A 91 0.99 14.47 -12.28
N GLU A 92 0.64 14.08 -13.51
CA GLU A 92 0.27 12.70 -13.83
C GLU A 92 1.39 11.72 -13.50
N TRP A 93 2.63 12.05 -13.88
CA TRP A 93 3.78 11.20 -13.58
C TRP A 93 4.02 11.09 -12.07
N SER A 94 3.87 12.19 -11.32
CA SER A 94 3.95 12.16 -9.85
C SER A 94 2.89 11.22 -9.24
N SER A 95 1.66 11.25 -9.77
CA SER A 95 0.59 10.33 -9.35
C SER A 95 0.95 8.87 -9.63
N GLN A 96 1.49 8.56 -10.82
CA GLN A 96 1.93 7.20 -11.15
C GLN A 96 3.11 6.74 -10.30
N ILE A 97 4.07 7.63 -9.99
CA ILE A 97 5.18 7.33 -9.08
C ILE A 97 4.64 7.00 -7.68
N LYS A 98 3.66 7.78 -7.19
CA LYS A 98 3.01 7.51 -5.89
C LYS A 98 2.38 6.13 -5.89
N LEU A 99 1.58 5.79 -6.91
CA LEU A 99 0.97 4.46 -7.04
C LEU A 99 2.03 3.35 -7.04
N MET A 100 3.08 3.50 -7.84
CA MET A 100 4.18 2.54 -7.92
C MET A 100 4.89 2.36 -6.56
N LEU A 101 5.10 3.44 -5.81
CA LEU A 101 5.74 3.42 -4.51
C LEU A 101 4.89 2.62 -3.50
N TYR A 102 3.60 2.93 -3.37
CA TYR A 102 2.71 2.19 -2.46
C TYR A 102 2.58 0.72 -2.85
N ALA A 103 2.45 0.42 -4.15
CA ALA A 103 2.42 -0.96 -4.65
C ALA A 103 3.72 -1.73 -4.32
N THR A 104 4.87 -1.08 -4.53
CA THR A 104 6.19 -1.67 -4.26
C THR A 104 6.38 -1.95 -2.78
N LEU A 105 5.97 -1.03 -1.89
CA LEU A 105 6.04 -1.24 -0.45
C LEU A 105 5.12 -2.38 -0.01
N PHE A 106 3.88 -2.41 -0.50
CA PHE A 106 2.94 -3.48 -0.17
C PHE A 106 3.47 -4.85 -0.57
N ILE A 107 3.97 -4.97 -1.80
CA ILE A 107 4.51 -6.22 -2.32
C ILE A 107 5.74 -6.67 -1.53
N ASN A 108 6.70 -5.77 -1.29
CA ASN A 108 7.95 -6.19 -0.66
C ASN A 108 7.80 -6.49 0.84
N ILE A 109 6.86 -5.83 1.52
CA ILE A 109 6.63 -6.04 2.95
C ILE A 109 5.75 -7.28 3.19
N PHE A 110 4.61 -7.38 2.51
CA PHE A 110 3.63 -8.43 2.81
C PHE A 110 3.80 -9.69 1.96
N PHE A 111 4.51 -9.59 0.84
CA PHE A 111 4.83 -10.72 -0.04
C PHE A 111 6.33 -10.73 -0.41
N PRO A 112 7.23 -10.98 0.55
CA PRO A 112 8.68 -10.91 0.37
C PRO A 112 9.29 -12.11 -0.39
N TRP A 113 8.48 -12.98 -1.00
CA TRP A 113 8.94 -14.08 -1.87
C TRP A 113 9.82 -13.61 -3.05
N GLY A 114 10.83 -14.40 -3.42
CA GLY A 114 11.66 -14.13 -4.59
C GLY A 114 12.67 -12.99 -4.44
N ILE A 115 12.93 -12.53 -3.20
CA ILE A 115 14.00 -11.58 -2.89
C ILE A 115 15.25 -12.39 -2.56
N THR A 116 16.29 -12.28 -3.39
CA THR A 116 17.51 -13.07 -3.22
C THR A 116 18.55 -12.33 -2.39
N SER A 117 19.06 -12.97 -1.33
CA SER A 117 20.12 -12.43 -0.46
C SER A 117 21.54 -12.55 -1.05
N HIS A 118 21.74 -13.44 -2.02
CA HIS A 118 23.04 -13.70 -2.64
C HIS A 118 23.14 -13.11 -4.05
N PHE A 119 24.19 -12.34 -4.29
CA PHE A 119 24.52 -11.79 -5.60
C PHE A 119 24.97 -12.89 -6.56
N ALA A 120 24.02 -13.37 -7.37
CA ALA A 120 24.29 -14.19 -8.54
C ALA A 120 23.47 -13.63 -9.71
N TRP A 121 24.05 -13.59 -10.91
CA TRP A 121 23.39 -13.05 -12.11
C TRP A 121 22.02 -13.70 -12.38
N PHE A 122 21.92 -15.01 -12.17
CA PHE A 122 20.67 -15.76 -12.31
C PHE A 122 19.61 -15.35 -11.27
N ASN A 123 20.03 -15.20 -10.01
CA ASN A 123 19.18 -14.79 -8.89
C ASN A 123 18.62 -13.37 -9.07
N MET A 124 19.43 -12.47 -9.64
CA MET A 124 19.00 -11.11 -9.94
C MET A 124 17.93 -11.09 -11.03
N GLY A 125 18.11 -11.86 -12.11
CA GLY A 125 17.10 -12.01 -13.15
C GLY A 125 15.78 -12.55 -12.60
N TRP A 126 15.84 -13.57 -11.74
CA TRP A 126 14.66 -14.13 -11.09
C TRP A 126 13.95 -13.12 -10.18
N SER A 127 14.69 -12.33 -9.40
CA SER A 127 14.13 -11.31 -8.50
C SER A 127 13.37 -10.23 -9.28
N ILE A 128 13.91 -9.78 -10.41
CA ILE A 128 13.26 -8.79 -11.29
C ILE A 128 11.97 -9.36 -11.87
N LEU A 129 12.01 -10.60 -12.37
CA LEU A 129 10.83 -11.27 -12.92
C LEU A 129 9.75 -11.48 -11.86
N ALA A 130 10.14 -11.92 -10.66
CA ALA A 130 9.22 -12.10 -9.54
C ALA A 130 8.58 -10.77 -9.13
N PHE A 131 9.35 -9.68 -9.05
CA PHE A 131 8.82 -8.36 -8.77
C PHE A 131 7.84 -7.88 -9.84
N ALA A 132 8.22 -7.97 -11.13
CA ALA A 132 7.38 -7.57 -12.24
C ALA A 132 6.06 -8.36 -12.28
N PHE A 133 6.13 -9.67 -12.03
CA PHE A 133 4.95 -10.53 -11.98
C PHE A 133 3.96 -10.12 -10.87
N LYS A 134 4.46 -9.85 -9.66
CA LYS A 134 3.62 -9.37 -8.56
C LYS A 134 3.01 -8.00 -8.84
N MET A 135 3.79 -7.09 -9.42
CA MET A 135 3.30 -5.77 -9.82
C MET A 135 2.16 -5.89 -10.83
N ILE A 136 2.31 -6.75 -11.83
CA ILE A 136 1.25 -7.01 -12.83
C ILE A 136 0.00 -7.56 -12.13
N ILE A 137 0.13 -8.55 -11.25
CA ILE A 137 -1.00 -9.10 -10.50
C ILE A 137 -1.70 -8.01 -9.68
N LEU A 138 -0.95 -7.19 -8.95
CA LEU A 138 -1.54 -6.16 -8.10
C LEU A 138 -2.26 -5.09 -8.91
N VAL A 139 -1.73 -4.69 -10.06
CA VAL A 139 -2.40 -3.76 -10.99
C VAL A 139 -3.66 -4.39 -11.59
N ILE A 140 -3.64 -5.68 -11.93
CA ILE A 140 -4.84 -6.40 -12.42
C ILE A 140 -5.92 -6.44 -11.33
N ILE A 141 -5.55 -6.76 -10.09
CA ILE A 141 -6.47 -6.77 -8.95
C ILE A 141 -7.05 -5.36 -8.76
N LEU A 142 -6.21 -4.33 -8.78
CA LEU A 142 -6.65 -2.94 -8.65
C LEU A 142 -7.63 -2.58 -9.78
N GLY A 143 -7.31 -2.89 -11.03
CA GLY A 143 -8.21 -2.65 -12.17
C GLY A 143 -9.53 -3.41 -12.04
N PHE A 144 -9.51 -4.65 -11.54
CA PHE A 144 -10.72 -5.41 -11.27
C PHE A 144 -11.56 -4.74 -10.15
N THR A 145 -10.93 -4.26 -9.08
CA THR A 145 -11.65 -3.54 -8.03
C THR A 145 -12.26 -2.23 -8.52
N GLU A 146 -11.58 -1.50 -9.41
CA GLU A 146 -12.11 -0.28 -10.03
C GLU A 146 -13.34 -0.54 -10.91
N ILE A 147 -13.41 -1.69 -11.58
CA ILE A 147 -14.56 -2.07 -12.42
C ILE A 147 -15.75 -2.53 -11.57
N ASN A 148 -15.51 -3.23 -10.46
CA ASN A 148 -16.57 -3.87 -9.67
C ASN A 148 -17.13 -2.99 -8.54
N LEU A 149 -16.37 -2.01 -8.05
CA LEU A 149 -16.78 -1.18 -6.93
C LEU A 149 -17.27 0.20 -7.39
N ALA A 150 -18.32 0.69 -6.74
CA ALA A 150 -18.76 2.06 -6.92
C ALA A 150 -17.96 3.02 -6.02
N LYS A 151 -17.82 4.27 -6.47
CA LYS A 151 -17.25 5.36 -5.67
C LYS A 151 -18.04 5.55 -4.37
N LEU A 152 -17.34 5.59 -3.25
CA LEU A 152 -17.93 5.91 -1.95
C LEU A 152 -18.20 7.41 -1.84
N ARG A 153 -19.24 7.76 -1.07
CA ARG A 153 -19.48 9.16 -0.71
C ARG A 153 -18.31 9.68 0.13
N LEU A 154 -17.84 10.89 -0.15
CA LEU A 154 -16.69 11.53 0.52
C LEU A 154 -16.76 11.46 2.06
N PHE A 155 -17.94 11.63 2.63
CA PHE A 155 -18.17 11.57 4.08
C PHE A 155 -17.90 10.18 4.71
N ARG A 156 -17.82 9.11 3.91
CA ARG A 156 -17.45 7.77 4.38
C ARG A 156 -15.94 7.50 4.34
N VAL A 157 -15.16 8.34 3.66
CA VAL A 157 -13.69 8.18 3.57
C VAL A 157 -13.03 8.22 4.95
N PRO A 158 -13.39 9.14 5.88
CA PRO A 158 -12.83 9.12 7.23
C PRO A 158 -13.12 7.82 7.99
N TYR A 159 -14.29 7.20 7.77
CA TYR A 159 -14.62 5.92 8.40
C TYR A 159 -13.71 4.78 7.89
N LEU A 160 -13.41 4.77 6.60
CA LEU A 160 -12.50 3.78 5.99
C LEU A 160 -11.07 3.95 6.51
N LEU A 161 -10.60 5.19 6.67
CA LEU A 161 -9.29 5.48 7.27
C LEU A 161 -9.23 5.13 8.77
N ASN A 162 -10.32 5.37 9.52
CA ASN A 162 -10.42 4.93 10.91
C ASN A 162 -10.38 3.40 11.01
N LEU A 163 -11.02 2.68 10.08
CA LEU A 163 -10.92 1.22 10.00
C LEU A 163 -9.48 0.77 9.75
N ALA A 164 -8.76 1.45 8.85
CA ALA A 164 -7.36 1.17 8.59
C ALA A 164 -6.48 1.40 9.83
N PHE A 165 -6.75 2.47 10.58
CA PHE A 165 -6.09 2.73 11.86
C PHE A 165 -6.37 1.61 12.88
N VAL A 166 -7.62 1.17 13.00
CA VAL A 166 -8.00 0.06 13.89
C VAL A 166 -7.30 -1.23 13.49
N PHE A 167 -7.19 -1.54 12.19
CA PHE A 167 -6.41 -2.70 11.74
C PHE A 167 -4.92 -2.59 12.08
N GLY A 168 -4.31 -1.42 11.90
CA GLY A 168 -2.93 -1.18 12.33
C GLY A 168 -2.74 -1.35 13.84
N LEU A 169 -3.67 -0.81 14.64
CA LEU A 169 -3.63 -0.94 16.10
C LEU A 169 -3.80 -2.41 16.54
N LEU A 170 -4.75 -3.13 15.95
CA LEU A 170 -4.95 -4.55 16.23
C LEU A 170 -3.74 -5.38 15.81
N ALA A 171 -3.09 -5.05 14.69
CA ALA A 171 -1.86 -5.72 14.26
C ALA A 171 -0.76 -5.61 15.33
N VAL A 172 -0.57 -4.41 15.90
CA VAL A 172 0.39 -4.17 17.00
C VAL A 172 0.01 -4.98 18.24
N LEU A 173 -1.25 -4.93 18.68
CA LEU A 173 -1.70 -5.64 19.88
C LEU A 173 -1.56 -7.16 19.73
N ILE A 174 -1.96 -7.70 18.58
CA ILE A 174 -1.86 -9.13 18.29
C ILE A 174 -0.41 -9.58 18.28
N HIS A 175 0.49 -8.80 17.66
CA HIS A 175 1.90 -9.11 17.66
C HIS A 175 2.45 -9.19 19.09
N ILE A 176 2.12 -8.21 19.94
CA ILE A 176 2.57 -8.20 21.35
C ILE A 176 2.01 -9.38 22.15
N ILE A 177 0.72 -9.71 21.97
CA ILE A 177 0.04 -10.71 22.81
C ILE A 177 0.33 -12.15 22.37
N ILE A 178 0.40 -12.40 21.07
CA ILE A 178 0.41 -13.76 20.50
C ILE A 178 1.79 -14.17 19.99
N GLU A 179 2.56 -13.22 19.46
CA GLU A 179 3.82 -13.54 18.76
C GLU A 179 5.06 -13.25 19.61
N VAL A 180 4.93 -12.39 20.62
CA VAL A 180 6.01 -12.08 21.58
C VAL A 180 5.84 -12.82 22.91
N GLY A 181 4.59 -13.19 23.28
CA GLY A 181 4.26 -13.91 24.51
C GLY A 181 4.46 -15.42 24.40
#